data_AF-A0A959RZE8-F1
#
_entry.id   AF-A0A959RZE8-F1
#
_cell.length_a   1.000
_cell.length_b   1.000
_cell.length_c   1.000
_cell.angle_alpha   90.00
_cell.angle_beta   90.00
_cell.angle_gamma   90.00
#
_symmetry.space_group_name_H-M   'P 1'
#
loop_
_entity.id
_entity.type
_entity.pdbx_description
1 polymer ?
#
loop_
_entity_poly.entity_id
_entity_poly.type
_entity_poly.pdbx_seq_one_letter_code
_entity_poly.pdbx_strand_id
1 'polypeptide(L)'
;VYGRISEMFNEKRENRYKILEKKIARFVLKKYVVTEKELFDFLTFLCQKYDLYKRDKKEKLTEMLRLDINRWISLMTDGLNLEYEQINKKLGRVITDFRNTLDVIFPKPFAEERENVLYTLSSALTSKISFYRYNDIPKEKVEEFFEFLEKNNLHLFYYSLGQINISMYRDTSVYIHVFYLSLLFENILKKIGRNASDTELVDFFNSPKMLKQAIVKYYNDEDWSSILQEKWKIYTSFSPSLDVNNRLFHEIKESTFSVNENNNNIIKMFLTCGLARNLSAHEHSKVFTNDIDIFLTLVNNVVAAIWFTYKYALDKGLISKY
;
A
#
# COMPACT_ATOMS: atom_id res chain seq x y z
N VAL A 1 7.85 8.62 25.94
CA VAL A 1 8.08 10.09 25.90
C VAL A 1 9.18 10.50 24.91
N TYR A 2 10.28 9.76 24.77
CA TYR A 2 11.37 10.10 23.83
C TYR A 2 11.05 9.94 22.32
N GLY A 3 10.10 9.07 21.93
CA GLY A 3 9.72 8.84 20.53
C GLY A 3 9.01 10.02 19.84
N ARG A 4 8.01 10.65 20.52
CA ARG A 4 7.29 11.82 19.99
C ARG A 4 8.18 13.06 19.86
N ILE A 5 9.18 13.19 20.72
CA ILE A 5 10.18 14.27 20.66
C ILE A 5 11.08 14.04 19.43
N SER A 6 11.58 12.83 19.22
CA SER A 6 12.36 12.45 18.03
C SER A 6 11.63 12.75 16.70
N GLU A 7 10.35 12.38 16.59
CA GLU A 7 9.55 12.63 15.38
C GLU A 7 9.27 14.13 15.18
N MET A 8 8.90 14.88 16.22
CA MET A 8 8.78 16.35 16.15
C MET A 8 10.11 17.05 15.79
N PHE A 9 11.25 16.53 16.25
CA PHE A 9 12.56 17.07 15.91
C PHE A 9 12.90 16.79 14.43
N ASN A 10 12.56 15.62 13.90
CA ASN A 10 12.72 15.30 12.49
C ASN A 10 11.81 16.15 11.61
N GLU A 11 10.54 16.30 11.97
CA GLU A 11 9.56 17.09 11.19
C GLU A 11 9.88 18.59 11.22
N LYS A 12 10.32 19.13 12.37
CA LYS A 12 10.84 20.51 12.45
C LYS A 12 12.14 20.69 11.68
N ARG A 13 13.00 19.67 11.62
CA ARG A 13 14.27 19.71 10.90
C ARG A 13 14.05 19.63 9.38
N GLU A 14 13.18 18.75 8.91
CA GLU A 14 12.75 18.66 7.51
C GLU A 14 12.08 19.95 7.04
N ASN A 15 11.18 20.53 7.84
CA ASN A 15 10.58 21.83 7.53
C ASN A 15 11.62 22.95 7.46
N ARG A 16 12.62 22.97 8.34
CA ARG A 16 13.74 23.93 8.26
C ARG A 16 14.58 23.74 7.00
N TYR A 17 14.86 22.50 6.60
CA TYR A 17 15.59 22.22 5.36
C TYR A 17 14.79 22.65 4.13
N LYS A 18 13.50 22.33 4.04
CA LYS A 18 12.63 22.80 2.94
C LYS A 18 12.57 24.33 2.83
N ILE A 19 12.48 25.03 3.96
CA ILE A 19 12.51 26.51 3.97
C ILE A 19 13.85 27.03 3.43
N LEU A 20 14.95 26.39 3.82
CA LEU A 20 16.29 26.76 3.35
C LEU A 20 16.47 26.46 1.86
N GLU A 21 16.03 25.29 1.38
CA GLU A 21 16.04 24.90 -0.04
C GLU A 21 15.26 25.90 -0.89
N LYS A 22 14.04 26.27 -0.49
CA LYS A 22 13.27 27.34 -1.14
C LYS A 22 14.01 28.67 -1.18
N LYS A 23 14.67 29.05 -0.09
CA LYS A 23 15.46 30.29 -0.05
C LYS A 23 16.65 30.23 -1.01
N ILE A 24 17.37 29.10 -1.05
CA ILE A 24 18.51 28.89 -1.94
C ILE A 24 18.05 28.87 -3.40
N ALA A 25 17.01 28.10 -3.73
CA ALA A 25 16.45 28.01 -5.09
C ALA A 25 16.06 29.40 -5.62
N ARG A 26 15.29 30.17 -4.85
CA ARG A 26 14.92 31.55 -5.21
C ARG A 26 16.13 32.46 -5.37
N PHE A 27 17.13 32.32 -4.49
CA PHE A 27 18.37 33.09 -4.59
C PHE A 27 19.15 32.74 -5.86
N VAL A 28 19.27 31.45 -6.20
CA VAL A 28 19.94 30.98 -7.42
C VAL A 28 19.26 31.55 -8.66
N LEU A 29 17.93 31.38 -8.79
CA LEU A 29 17.19 31.90 -9.94
C LEU A 29 17.35 33.42 -10.08
N LYS A 30 17.28 34.16 -8.96
CA LYS A 30 17.46 35.61 -8.95
C LYS A 30 18.90 36.04 -9.30
N LYS A 31 19.91 35.36 -8.74
CA LYS A 31 21.33 35.70 -8.93
C LYS A 31 21.77 35.50 -10.37
N TYR A 32 21.31 34.42 -11.00
CA TYR A 32 21.69 34.07 -12.38
C TYR A 32 20.66 34.52 -13.42
N VAL A 33 19.60 35.23 -13.00
CA VAL A 33 18.54 35.78 -13.87
C VAL A 33 17.93 34.68 -14.77
N VAL A 34 17.76 33.49 -14.21
CA VAL A 34 17.25 32.33 -14.95
C VAL A 34 15.73 32.43 -15.03
N THR A 35 15.20 32.46 -16.26
CA THR A 35 13.77 32.53 -16.53
C THR A 35 13.12 31.15 -16.48
N GLU A 36 11.81 31.10 -16.24
CA GLU A 36 11.04 29.85 -16.30
C GLU A 36 11.19 29.16 -17.65
N LYS A 37 11.23 29.92 -18.75
CA LYS A 37 11.43 29.37 -20.10
C LYS A 37 12.76 28.62 -20.21
N GLU A 38 13.86 29.24 -19.76
CA GLU A 38 15.18 28.61 -19.80
C GLU A 38 15.26 27.35 -18.94
N LEU A 39 14.53 27.31 -17.80
CA LEU A 39 14.40 26.10 -17.01
C LEU A 39 13.70 24.99 -17.80
N PHE A 40 12.57 25.27 -18.48
CA PHE A 40 11.89 24.28 -19.29
C PHE A 40 12.69 23.83 -20.51
N ASP A 41 13.38 24.76 -21.18
CA ASP A 41 14.25 24.46 -22.33
C ASP A 41 15.39 23.52 -21.92
N PHE A 42 16.03 23.77 -20.78
CA PHE A 42 17.07 22.90 -20.25
C PHE A 42 16.54 21.56 -19.74
N LEU A 43 15.37 21.54 -19.09
CA LEU A 43 14.70 20.30 -18.68
C LEU A 43 14.39 19.41 -19.88
N THR A 44 13.90 20.01 -20.97
CA THR A 44 13.65 19.33 -22.25
C THR A 44 14.93 18.72 -22.80
N PHE A 45 16.03 19.48 -22.80
CA PHE A 45 17.34 18.97 -23.22
C PHE A 45 17.80 17.77 -22.39
N LEU A 46 17.70 17.83 -21.05
CA LEU A 46 18.08 16.72 -20.18
C LEU A 46 17.23 15.46 -20.46
N CYS A 47 15.92 15.63 -20.67
CA CYS A 47 15.01 14.52 -20.98
C CYS A 47 15.32 13.87 -22.34
N GLN A 48 15.69 14.66 -23.36
CA GLN A 48 16.13 14.13 -24.65
C GLN A 48 17.42 13.31 -24.53
N LYS A 49 18.38 13.79 -23.71
CA LYS A 49 19.60 13.04 -23.42
C LYS A 49 19.31 11.75 -22.65
N TYR A 50 18.35 11.78 -21.75
CA TYR A 50 17.91 10.59 -21.01
C TYR A 50 17.39 9.53 -21.98
N ASP A 51 16.50 9.89 -22.89
CA ASP A 51 15.91 8.97 -23.86
C ASP A 51 16.94 8.41 -24.85
N LEU A 52 17.88 9.25 -25.29
CA LEU A 52 19.02 8.82 -26.10
C LEU A 52 19.86 7.76 -25.38
N TYR A 53 20.29 8.04 -24.14
CA TYR A 53 21.14 7.11 -23.37
C TYR A 53 20.42 5.84 -22.94
N LYS A 54 19.11 5.92 -22.68
CA LYS A 54 18.26 4.76 -22.43
C LYS A 54 18.22 3.83 -23.65
N ARG A 55 18.02 4.38 -24.86
CA ARG A 55 18.03 3.61 -26.11
C ARG A 55 19.40 2.98 -26.40
N ASP A 56 20.48 3.70 -26.09
CA ASP A 56 21.86 3.22 -26.20
C ASP A 56 22.27 2.24 -25.09
N LYS A 57 21.37 1.89 -24.16
CA LYS A 57 21.64 1.01 -22.99
C LYS A 57 22.79 1.51 -22.08
N LYS A 58 22.97 2.83 -21.96
CA LYS A 58 23.97 3.46 -21.08
C LYS A 58 23.39 3.71 -19.68
N GLU A 59 23.24 2.65 -18.90
CA GLU A 59 22.53 2.66 -17.61
C GLU A 59 23.07 3.69 -16.61
N LYS A 60 24.39 3.75 -16.40
CA LYS A 60 25.00 4.71 -15.45
C LYS A 60 24.71 6.16 -15.80
N LEU A 61 24.76 6.51 -17.09
CA LEU A 61 24.45 7.87 -17.55
C LEU A 61 22.96 8.18 -17.45
N THR A 62 22.12 7.17 -17.69
CA THR A 62 20.67 7.28 -17.53
C THR A 62 20.30 7.60 -16.08
N GLU A 63 20.95 6.95 -15.10
CA GLU A 63 20.74 7.22 -13.68
C GLU A 63 21.23 8.62 -13.26
N MET A 64 22.41 9.04 -13.74
CA MET A 64 22.90 10.40 -13.47
C MET A 64 21.96 11.46 -14.04
N LEU A 65 21.47 11.27 -15.28
CA LEU A 65 20.49 12.18 -15.86
C LEU A 65 19.18 12.19 -15.09
N ARG A 66 18.71 11.04 -14.59
CA ARG A 66 17.52 10.98 -13.74
C ARG A 66 17.69 11.83 -12.47
N LEU A 67 18.87 11.79 -11.84
CA LEU A 67 19.16 12.63 -10.66
C LEU A 67 19.20 14.13 -11.02
N ASP A 68 19.81 14.48 -12.14
CA ASP A 68 19.91 15.89 -12.58
C ASP A 68 18.54 16.46 -12.98
N ILE A 69 17.71 15.68 -13.67
CA ILE A 69 16.32 16.03 -13.97
C ILE A 69 15.54 16.24 -12.67
N ASN A 70 15.70 15.38 -11.67
CA ASN A 70 15.00 15.53 -10.39
C ASN A 70 15.42 16.81 -9.65
N ARG A 71 16.72 17.11 -9.61
CA ARG A 71 17.24 18.37 -9.02
C ARG A 71 16.71 19.59 -9.75
N TRP A 72 16.57 19.51 -11.07
CA TRP A 72 16.04 20.59 -11.88
C TRP A 72 14.56 20.83 -11.62
N ILE A 73 13.77 19.76 -11.47
CA ILE A 73 12.38 19.83 -11.03
C ILE A 73 12.31 20.48 -9.65
N SER A 74 13.16 20.08 -8.69
CA SER A 74 13.21 20.72 -7.36
C SER A 74 13.50 22.22 -7.42
N LEU A 75 14.43 22.64 -8.29
CA LEU A 75 14.72 24.06 -8.50
C LEU A 75 13.49 24.83 -9.01
N MET A 76 12.70 24.23 -9.91
CA MET A 76 11.46 24.81 -10.41
C MET A 76 10.36 24.84 -9.35
N THR A 77 10.18 23.76 -8.59
CA THR A 77 9.16 23.69 -7.54
C THR A 77 9.45 24.67 -6.40
N ASP A 78 10.70 24.78 -5.97
CA ASP A 78 11.08 25.59 -4.83
C ASP A 78 11.39 27.04 -5.19
N GLY A 79 11.94 27.25 -6.39
CA GLY A 79 12.33 28.57 -6.91
C GLY A 79 11.15 29.35 -7.49
N LEU A 80 10.23 28.68 -8.18
CA LEU A 80 9.07 29.30 -8.84
C LEU A 80 7.72 28.96 -8.20
N ASN A 81 7.69 28.12 -7.16
CA ASN A 81 6.46 27.58 -6.56
C ASN A 81 5.56 26.82 -7.57
N LEU A 82 6.15 26.19 -8.58
CA LEU A 82 5.40 25.32 -9.49
C LEU A 82 5.13 23.97 -8.85
N GLU A 83 3.97 23.38 -9.13
CA GLU A 83 3.66 22.00 -8.72
C GLU A 83 4.23 21.00 -9.74
N TYR A 84 4.53 19.77 -9.29
CA TYR A 84 5.04 18.72 -10.17
C TYR A 84 4.07 18.43 -11.33
N GLU A 85 2.76 18.34 -11.08
CA GLU A 85 1.76 18.17 -12.14
C GLU A 85 1.80 19.30 -13.17
N GLN A 86 2.01 20.55 -12.75
CA GLN A 86 2.12 21.69 -13.65
C GLN A 86 3.36 21.59 -14.53
N ILE A 87 4.49 21.21 -13.94
CA ILE A 87 5.75 21.00 -14.67
C ILE A 87 5.60 19.85 -15.67
N ASN A 88 5.05 18.71 -15.24
CA ASN A 88 4.86 17.53 -16.09
C ASN A 88 3.92 17.83 -17.26
N LYS A 89 2.78 18.50 -17.00
CA LYS A 89 1.82 18.90 -18.03
C LYS A 89 2.42 19.88 -19.04
N LYS A 90 3.21 20.85 -18.56
CA LYS A 90 3.83 21.86 -19.43
C LYS A 90 5.01 21.31 -20.24
N LEU A 91 5.79 20.39 -19.67
CA LEU A 91 6.86 19.68 -20.39
C LEU A 91 6.27 18.75 -21.46
N GLY A 92 5.20 18.05 -21.13
CA GLY A 92 4.51 17.14 -22.04
C GLY A 92 5.40 15.99 -22.52
N ARG A 93 5.26 15.63 -23.80
CA ARG A 93 5.99 14.52 -24.44
C ARG A 93 7.23 15.03 -25.16
N VAL A 94 8.40 14.59 -24.69
CA VAL A 94 9.74 14.95 -25.21
C VAL A 94 10.54 13.70 -25.60
N ILE A 95 10.18 12.54 -25.06
CA ILE A 95 10.85 11.25 -25.26
C ILE A 95 10.05 10.34 -26.21
N THR A 96 10.62 9.17 -26.56
CA THR A 96 10.01 8.26 -27.55
C THR A 96 8.77 7.49 -27.04
N ASP A 97 8.49 7.50 -25.74
CA ASP A 97 7.27 6.94 -25.13
C ASP A 97 6.02 7.80 -25.44
N PHE A 98 4.81 7.22 -25.40
CA PHE A 98 3.55 7.92 -25.69
C PHE A 98 3.01 8.72 -24.51
N ARG A 99 3.45 8.41 -23.29
CA ARG A 99 3.08 9.12 -22.05
C ARG A 99 3.85 10.44 -21.91
N ASN A 100 3.45 11.25 -20.93
CA ASN A 100 4.23 12.43 -20.56
C ASN A 100 5.62 12.02 -20.05
N THR A 101 6.59 12.87 -20.33
CA THR A 101 8.01 12.55 -20.14
C THR A 101 8.36 12.22 -18.70
N LEU A 102 7.89 13.02 -17.74
CA LEU A 102 8.27 12.80 -16.34
C LEU A 102 7.58 11.58 -15.73
N ASP A 103 6.41 11.19 -16.23
CA ASP A 103 5.73 9.95 -15.81
C ASP A 103 6.49 8.69 -16.26
N VAL A 104 7.37 8.80 -17.24
CA VAL A 104 8.21 7.69 -17.71
C VAL A 104 9.57 7.68 -17.01
N ILE A 105 10.14 8.86 -16.72
CA ILE A 105 11.44 9.00 -16.04
C ILE A 105 11.30 8.77 -14.53
N PHE A 106 10.24 9.32 -13.94
CA PHE A 106 9.82 9.15 -12.56
C PHE A 106 8.39 8.61 -12.55
N PRO A 107 8.20 7.33 -12.93
CA PRO A 107 6.90 6.73 -12.76
C PRO A 107 6.47 6.92 -11.31
N LYS A 108 5.27 7.46 -11.11
CA LYS A 108 4.63 7.45 -9.79
C LYS A 108 4.76 6.02 -9.27
N PRO A 109 5.26 5.79 -8.05
CA PRO A 109 5.47 4.44 -7.55
C PRO A 109 4.19 3.64 -7.77
N PHE A 110 4.30 2.55 -8.53
CA PHE A 110 3.20 1.64 -8.82
C PHE A 110 2.02 2.25 -9.60
N ALA A 111 2.22 3.28 -10.43
CA ALA A 111 1.13 3.86 -11.22
C ALA A 111 0.50 2.87 -12.23
N GLU A 112 1.32 2.07 -12.89
CA GLU A 112 0.84 1.00 -13.79
C GLU A 112 0.08 -0.07 -12.98
N GLU A 113 0.57 -0.44 -11.79
CA GLU A 113 -0.13 -1.34 -10.90
C GLU A 113 -1.41 -0.73 -10.33
N ARG A 114 -1.46 0.58 -10.02
CA ARG A 114 -2.63 1.28 -9.47
C ARG A 114 -3.84 1.18 -10.41
N GLU A 115 -3.63 1.34 -11.70
CA GLU A 115 -4.70 1.17 -12.70
C GLU A 115 -5.16 -0.30 -12.78
N ASN A 116 -4.23 -1.25 -12.72
CA ASN A 116 -4.53 -2.70 -12.72
C ASN A 116 -5.21 -3.18 -11.42
N VAL A 117 -4.94 -2.51 -10.30
CA VAL A 117 -5.45 -2.86 -8.96
C VAL A 117 -6.94 -2.53 -8.83
N LEU A 118 -7.48 -1.54 -9.57
CA LEU A 118 -8.92 -1.23 -9.55
C LEU A 118 -9.79 -2.46 -9.86
N TYR A 119 -9.47 -3.15 -10.96
CA TYR A 119 -10.18 -4.35 -11.39
C TYR A 119 -9.91 -5.53 -10.45
N THR A 120 -8.66 -5.71 -10.04
CA THR A 120 -8.25 -6.83 -9.18
C THR A 120 -8.86 -6.73 -7.78
N LEU A 121 -8.91 -5.53 -7.21
CA LEU A 121 -9.55 -5.27 -5.92
C LEU A 121 -11.04 -5.57 -5.97
N SER A 122 -11.75 -5.04 -6.96
CA SER A 122 -13.19 -5.27 -7.11
C SER A 122 -13.50 -6.75 -7.29
N SER A 123 -12.70 -7.46 -8.10
CA SER A 123 -12.81 -8.91 -8.28
C SER A 123 -12.62 -9.67 -6.96
N ALA A 124 -11.57 -9.36 -6.19
CA ALA A 124 -11.31 -10.02 -4.91
C ALA A 124 -12.43 -9.78 -3.88
N LEU A 125 -12.95 -8.55 -3.81
CA LEU A 125 -13.98 -8.16 -2.83
C LEU A 125 -15.38 -8.70 -3.16
N THR A 126 -15.69 -8.92 -4.44
CA THR A 126 -16.99 -9.45 -4.90
C THR A 126 -16.97 -10.98 -5.07
N SER A 127 -15.79 -11.60 -5.02
CA SER A 127 -15.60 -13.01 -5.36
C SER A 127 -16.40 -13.97 -4.47
N LYS A 128 -16.88 -15.06 -5.08
CA LYS A 128 -17.63 -16.11 -4.38
C LYS A 128 -16.81 -16.86 -3.34
N ILE A 129 -15.49 -16.83 -3.44
CA ILE A 129 -14.62 -17.50 -2.47
C ILE A 129 -14.22 -16.59 -1.31
N SER A 130 -14.57 -15.29 -1.33
CA SER A 130 -14.46 -14.45 -0.13
C SER A 130 -15.53 -14.85 0.88
N PHE A 131 -15.15 -15.00 2.15
CA PHE A 131 -16.09 -15.26 3.24
C PHE A 131 -16.95 -14.04 3.53
N TYR A 132 -16.38 -12.84 3.41
CA TYR A 132 -17.10 -11.59 3.54
C TYR A 132 -17.06 -10.83 2.21
N ARG A 133 -18.21 -10.78 1.53
CA ARG A 133 -18.34 -10.20 0.20
C ARG A 133 -18.92 -8.80 0.26
N TYR A 134 -18.44 -7.95 -0.63
CA TYR A 134 -18.98 -6.63 -0.86
C TYR A 134 -19.67 -6.62 -2.22
N ASN A 135 -20.95 -6.27 -2.23
CA ASN A 135 -21.69 -6.07 -3.46
C ASN A 135 -21.54 -4.61 -3.90
N ASP A 136 -21.41 -4.39 -5.20
CA ASP A 136 -21.52 -3.07 -5.86
C ASP A 136 -20.66 -1.97 -5.22
N ILE A 137 -19.34 -2.17 -5.14
CA ILE A 137 -18.42 -1.15 -4.65
C ILE A 137 -18.32 -0.01 -5.68
N PRO A 138 -18.73 1.24 -5.33
CA PRO A 138 -18.60 2.36 -6.24
C PRO A 138 -17.13 2.70 -6.49
N LYS A 139 -16.81 3.14 -7.72
CA LYS A 139 -15.44 3.49 -8.11
C LYS A 139 -14.86 4.57 -7.20
N GLU A 140 -15.69 5.53 -6.80
CA GLU A 140 -15.33 6.64 -5.91
C GLU A 140 -14.84 6.11 -4.56
N LYS A 141 -15.45 5.04 -4.02
CA LYS A 141 -15.01 4.42 -2.77
C LYS A 141 -13.68 3.71 -2.90
N VAL A 142 -13.37 3.19 -4.09
CA VAL A 142 -12.06 2.60 -4.35
C VAL A 142 -11.00 3.69 -4.48
N GLU A 143 -11.31 4.79 -5.16
CA GLU A 143 -10.42 5.94 -5.28
C GLU A 143 -10.13 6.56 -3.90
N GLU A 144 -11.14 6.74 -3.04
CA GLU A 144 -10.98 7.18 -1.64
C GLU A 144 -10.04 6.23 -0.85
N PHE A 145 -10.17 4.92 -1.05
CA PHE A 145 -9.29 3.94 -0.40
C PHE A 145 -7.85 4.05 -0.90
N PHE A 146 -7.65 4.31 -2.20
CA PHE A 146 -6.32 4.50 -2.76
C PHE A 146 -5.66 5.79 -2.26
N GLU A 147 -6.40 6.88 -2.17
CA GLU A 147 -5.90 8.10 -1.54
C GLU A 147 -5.49 7.86 -0.08
N PHE A 148 -6.27 7.08 0.67
CA PHE A 148 -5.91 6.67 2.02
C PHE A 148 -4.57 5.91 2.05
N LEU A 149 -4.38 4.93 1.16
CA LEU A 149 -3.13 4.17 1.08
C LEU A 149 -1.94 5.06 0.73
N GLU A 150 -2.11 5.99 -0.22
CA GLU A 150 -1.07 6.92 -0.66
C GLU A 150 -0.66 7.88 0.45
N LYS A 151 -1.63 8.56 1.08
CA LYS A 151 -1.41 9.47 2.22
C LYS A 151 -0.68 8.78 3.38
N ASN A 152 -0.86 7.47 3.53
CA ASN A 152 -0.29 6.70 4.64
C ASN A 152 1.01 5.94 4.31
N ASN A 153 1.57 6.12 3.11
CA ASN A 153 2.75 5.42 2.61
C ASN A 153 2.59 3.89 2.52
N LEU A 154 1.39 3.42 2.15
CA LEU A 154 1.02 2.00 2.06
C LEU A 154 1.01 1.46 0.62
N HIS A 155 1.82 2.08 -0.24
CA HIS A 155 1.88 1.80 -1.68
C HIS A 155 2.26 0.34 -2.05
N LEU A 156 2.85 -0.42 -1.10
CA LEU A 156 3.12 -1.85 -1.27
C LEU A 156 1.85 -2.66 -1.52
N PHE A 157 0.67 -2.13 -1.16
CA PHE A 157 -0.63 -2.69 -1.55
C PHE A 157 -0.77 -2.81 -3.06
N TYR A 158 -0.49 -1.72 -3.79
CA TYR A 158 -0.63 -1.67 -5.24
C TYR A 158 0.28 -2.67 -5.90
N TYR A 159 1.54 -2.68 -5.47
CA TYR A 159 2.51 -3.64 -5.94
C TYR A 159 2.04 -5.07 -5.68
N SER A 160 1.65 -5.41 -4.45
CA SER A 160 1.34 -6.78 -4.10
C SER A 160 0.08 -7.29 -4.81
N LEU A 161 -0.97 -6.47 -4.89
CA LEU A 161 -2.21 -6.85 -5.55
C LEU A 161 -2.08 -6.82 -7.09
N GLY A 162 -1.35 -5.85 -7.65
CA GLY A 162 -1.06 -5.76 -9.08
C GLY A 162 -0.18 -6.90 -9.57
N GLN A 163 0.84 -7.28 -8.80
CA GLN A 163 1.70 -8.41 -9.13
C GLN A 163 0.96 -9.75 -9.02
N ILE A 164 0.00 -9.93 -8.11
CA ILE A 164 -0.84 -11.13 -8.08
C ILE A 164 -1.57 -11.32 -9.42
N ASN A 165 -2.13 -10.25 -10.00
CA ASN A 165 -2.79 -10.33 -11.31
C ASN A 165 -1.83 -10.77 -12.43
N ILE A 166 -0.59 -10.28 -12.43
CA ILE A 166 0.43 -10.59 -13.44
C ILE A 166 1.03 -11.99 -13.23
N SER A 167 1.22 -12.39 -11.97
CA SER A 167 1.92 -13.62 -11.59
C SER A 167 1.00 -14.79 -11.23
N MET A 168 -0.33 -14.63 -11.25
CA MET A 168 -1.32 -15.69 -11.06
C MET A 168 -1.08 -16.94 -11.94
N TYR A 169 -0.28 -16.81 -13.01
CA TYR A 169 0.09 -17.88 -13.93
C TYR A 169 1.59 -18.28 -13.89
N ARG A 170 2.39 -17.78 -12.93
CA ARG A 170 3.83 -18.07 -12.80
C ARG A 170 4.20 -18.38 -11.33
N ASP A 171 4.35 -19.67 -11.05
CA ASP A 171 4.15 -20.37 -9.76
C ASP A 171 5.00 -20.01 -8.52
N THR A 172 5.85 -18.97 -8.52
CA THR A 172 6.78 -18.73 -7.38
C THR A 172 6.77 -17.33 -6.75
N SER A 173 6.41 -16.27 -7.46
CA SER A 173 6.39 -14.90 -6.90
C SER A 173 5.11 -14.57 -6.12
N VAL A 174 4.05 -15.32 -6.35
CA VAL A 174 2.70 -15.05 -5.84
C VAL A 174 2.60 -15.12 -4.30
N TYR A 175 3.32 -16.05 -3.67
CA TYR A 175 3.27 -16.28 -2.22
C TYR A 175 3.84 -15.10 -1.42
N ILE A 176 4.89 -14.48 -1.94
CA ILE A 176 5.50 -13.28 -1.39
C ILE A 176 4.46 -12.14 -1.34
N HIS A 177 3.55 -12.08 -2.31
CA HIS A 177 2.50 -11.06 -2.35
C HIS A 177 1.36 -11.35 -1.34
N VAL A 178 1.00 -12.61 -1.10
CA VAL A 178 0.07 -12.98 -0.01
C VAL A 178 0.65 -12.60 1.35
N PHE A 179 1.95 -12.88 1.55
CA PHE A 179 2.67 -12.47 2.74
C PHE A 179 2.64 -10.95 2.91
N TYR A 180 3.01 -10.20 1.87
CA TYR A 180 3.04 -8.75 1.90
C TYR A 180 1.65 -8.14 2.14
N LEU A 181 0.59 -8.69 1.54
CA LEU A 181 -0.78 -8.25 1.82
C LEU A 181 -1.18 -8.54 3.27
N SER A 182 -0.82 -9.70 3.82
CA SER A 182 -1.11 -10.06 5.20
C SER A 182 -0.35 -9.19 6.22
N LEU A 183 0.92 -8.86 5.93
CA LEU A 183 1.70 -7.90 6.72
C LEU A 183 1.15 -6.47 6.59
N LEU A 184 0.69 -6.12 5.39
CA LEU A 184 0.11 -4.82 5.13
C LEU A 184 -1.19 -4.62 5.90
N PHE A 185 -2.03 -5.65 6.04
CA PHE A 185 -3.19 -5.62 6.91
C PHE A 185 -2.82 -5.23 8.36
N GLU A 186 -1.77 -5.86 8.91
CA GLU A 186 -1.23 -5.51 10.22
C GLU A 186 -0.79 -4.02 10.29
N ASN A 187 -0.15 -3.53 9.22
CA ASN A 187 0.29 -2.14 9.13
C ASN A 187 -0.87 -1.15 9.01
N ILE A 188 -1.93 -1.49 8.28
CA ILE A 188 -3.14 -0.66 8.17
C ILE A 188 -3.80 -0.49 9.54
N LEU A 189 -4.01 -1.59 10.27
CA LEU A 189 -4.54 -1.54 11.63
C LEU A 189 -3.69 -0.64 12.53
N LYS A 190 -2.36 -0.81 12.49
CA LYS A 190 -1.42 0.00 13.28
C LYS A 190 -1.46 1.47 12.89
N LYS A 191 -1.52 1.78 11.59
CA LYS A 191 -1.54 3.15 11.09
C LYS A 191 -2.82 3.86 11.49
N ILE A 192 -3.97 3.19 11.33
CA ILE A 192 -5.25 3.73 11.76
C ILE A 192 -5.27 3.90 13.28
N GLY A 193 -4.88 2.87 14.04
CA GLY A 193 -4.89 2.93 15.50
C GLY A 193 -4.00 4.03 16.09
N ARG A 194 -2.83 4.32 15.49
CA ARG A 194 -1.93 5.42 15.91
C ARG A 194 -2.46 6.82 15.60
N ASN A 195 -3.32 6.92 14.59
CA ASN A 195 -3.88 8.17 14.11
C ASN A 195 -5.35 8.34 14.48
N ALA A 196 -5.90 7.43 15.29
CA ALA A 196 -7.29 7.47 15.72
C ALA A 196 -7.53 8.64 16.67
N SER A 197 -8.79 9.10 16.71
CA SER A 197 -9.25 10.08 17.71
C SER A 197 -9.26 9.51 19.13
N ASP A 198 -9.37 8.19 19.28
CA ASP A 198 -9.37 7.48 20.55
C ASP A 198 -7.96 7.39 21.15
N THR A 199 -7.74 8.11 22.25
CA THR A 199 -6.47 8.15 22.96
C THR A 199 -6.03 6.80 23.52
N GLU A 200 -6.97 5.95 23.96
CA GLU A 200 -6.65 4.62 24.48
C GLU A 200 -6.15 3.70 23.35
N LEU A 201 -6.79 3.80 22.18
CA LEU A 201 -6.36 3.09 20.98
C LEU A 201 -4.96 3.56 20.53
N VAL A 202 -4.72 4.87 20.51
CA VAL A 202 -3.42 5.46 20.16
C VAL A 202 -2.32 4.94 21.10
N ASP A 203 -2.54 4.98 22.41
CA ASP A 203 -1.56 4.54 23.40
C ASP A 203 -1.26 3.05 23.28
N PHE A 204 -2.28 2.23 22.99
CA PHE A 204 -2.06 0.81 22.71
C PHE A 204 -1.18 0.59 21.47
N PHE A 205 -1.44 1.29 20.37
CA PHE A 205 -0.74 1.09 19.10
C PHE A 205 0.64 1.76 19.00
N ASN A 206 1.03 2.57 19.99
CA ASN A 206 2.37 3.14 20.11
C ASN A 206 3.45 2.11 20.48
N SER A 207 3.07 0.91 20.91
CA SER A 207 4.00 -0.19 21.20
C SER A 207 4.04 -1.22 20.06
N PRO A 208 5.11 -2.03 19.91
CA PRO A 208 5.10 -3.18 19.01
C PRO A 208 4.02 -4.18 19.44
N LYS A 209 3.03 -4.43 18.56
CA LYS A 209 1.94 -5.38 18.77
C LYS A 209 1.96 -6.47 17.72
N MET A 210 1.62 -7.69 18.13
CA MET A 210 1.32 -8.80 17.22
C MET A 210 -0.06 -8.59 16.58
N LEU A 211 -0.28 -9.16 15.38
CA LEU A 211 -1.54 -9.05 14.65
C LEU A 211 -2.78 -9.40 15.49
N LYS A 212 -2.75 -10.50 16.26
CA LYS A 212 -3.86 -10.88 17.16
C LYS A 212 -4.21 -9.74 18.12
N GLN A 213 -3.21 -9.20 18.81
CA GLN A 213 -3.40 -8.12 19.80
C GLN A 213 -3.96 -6.86 19.14
N ALA A 214 -3.49 -6.54 17.93
CA ALA A 214 -3.98 -5.42 17.14
C ALA A 214 -5.47 -5.57 16.80
N ILE A 215 -5.87 -6.70 16.20
CA ILE A 215 -7.27 -6.98 15.84
C ILE A 215 -8.17 -6.91 17.07
N VAL A 216 -7.78 -7.60 18.14
CA VAL A 216 -8.55 -7.69 19.39
C VAL A 216 -8.83 -6.32 19.98
N LYS A 217 -7.80 -5.48 20.09
CA LYS A 217 -7.98 -4.15 20.65
C LYS A 217 -8.82 -3.27 19.72
N TYR A 218 -8.60 -3.38 18.42
CA TYR A 218 -9.25 -2.53 17.42
C TYR A 218 -10.76 -2.80 17.29
N TYR A 219 -11.18 -4.05 17.50
CA TYR A 219 -12.57 -4.49 17.41
C TYR A 219 -13.13 -4.90 18.78
N ASN A 220 -12.65 -4.32 19.88
CA ASN A 220 -13.03 -4.77 21.22
C ASN A 220 -14.53 -4.61 21.53
N ASP A 221 -15.19 -3.63 20.91
CA ASP A 221 -16.61 -3.35 21.10
C ASP A 221 -17.52 -4.23 20.22
N GLU A 222 -16.94 -5.13 19.44
CA GLU A 222 -17.67 -5.97 18.51
C GLU A 222 -17.93 -7.36 19.11
N ASP A 223 -19.19 -7.79 19.11
CA ASP A 223 -19.63 -9.05 19.73
C ASP A 223 -18.84 -10.28 19.21
N TRP A 224 -18.44 -10.25 17.94
CA TRP A 224 -17.70 -11.33 17.28
C TRP A 224 -16.22 -11.40 17.68
N SER A 225 -15.65 -10.34 18.28
CA SER A 225 -14.24 -10.27 18.66
C SER A 225 -13.86 -11.31 19.72
N SER A 226 -14.74 -11.56 20.68
CA SER A 226 -14.54 -12.55 21.75
C SER A 226 -14.40 -13.98 21.19
N ILE A 227 -15.26 -14.35 20.24
CA ILE A 227 -15.22 -15.65 19.56
C ILE A 227 -13.95 -15.76 18.72
N LEU A 228 -13.61 -14.71 17.96
CA LEU A 228 -12.38 -14.67 17.19
C LEU A 228 -11.15 -14.91 18.07
N GLN A 229 -11.09 -14.32 19.27
CA GLN A 229 -9.98 -14.49 20.21
C GLN A 229 -9.79 -15.92 20.70
N GLU A 230 -10.89 -16.58 21.03
CA GLU A 230 -10.92 -17.97 21.48
C GLU A 230 -10.40 -18.90 20.38
N LYS A 231 -10.88 -18.69 19.16
CA LYS A 231 -10.57 -19.55 18.01
C LYS A 231 -9.20 -19.25 17.38
N TRP A 232 -8.66 -18.05 17.56
CA TRP A 232 -7.43 -17.59 16.89
C TRP A 232 -6.26 -18.57 16.99
N LYS A 233 -5.91 -19.02 18.20
CA LYS A 233 -4.70 -19.85 18.42
C LYS A 233 -4.82 -21.21 17.72
N ILE A 234 -6.03 -21.75 17.66
CA ILE A 234 -6.31 -23.07 17.08
C ILE A 234 -6.16 -22.99 15.56
N TYR A 235 -6.89 -22.06 14.94
CA TYR A 235 -7.05 -22.02 13.48
C TYR A 235 -5.98 -21.24 12.72
N THR A 236 -5.18 -20.42 13.42
CA THR A 236 -4.07 -19.68 12.77
C THR A 236 -2.72 -20.34 13.03
N SER A 237 -2.67 -21.48 13.72
CA SER A 237 -1.40 -22.18 14.00
C SER A 237 -0.73 -22.65 12.71
N PHE A 238 0.60 -22.62 12.69
CA PHE A 238 1.40 -23.15 11.59
C PHE A 238 1.83 -24.59 11.90
N SER A 239 1.74 -25.46 10.90
CA SER A 239 2.33 -26.80 10.92
C SER A 239 3.27 -26.98 9.73
N PRO A 240 4.44 -27.63 9.88
CA PRO A 240 5.27 -28.04 8.75
C PRO A 240 4.60 -29.07 7.82
N SER A 241 3.51 -29.71 8.26
CA SER A 241 2.74 -30.64 7.45
C SER A 241 1.66 -29.90 6.66
N LEU A 242 1.72 -30.01 5.33
CA LEU A 242 0.74 -29.44 4.40
C LEU A 242 -0.69 -29.89 4.71
N ASP A 243 -0.89 -31.19 4.98
CA ASP A 243 -2.22 -31.75 5.27
C ASP A 243 -2.87 -31.11 6.49
N VAL A 244 -2.08 -30.77 7.51
CA VAL A 244 -2.58 -30.08 8.71
C VAL A 244 -3.04 -28.67 8.37
N ASN A 245 -2.27 -27.94 7.56
CA ASN A 245 -2.64 -26.57 7.16
C ASN A 245 -3.88 -26.55 6.27
N ASN A 246 -3.99 -27.49 5.33
CA ASN A 246 -5.17 -27.65 4.49
C ASN A 246 -6.39 -28.02 5.34
N ARG A 247 -6.23 -28.94 6.30
CA ARG A 247 -7.30 -29.29 7.26
C ARG A 247 -7.76 -28.07 8.04
N LEU A 248 -6.85 -27.28 8.61
CA LEU A 248 -7.20 -26.04 9.33
C LEU A 248 -7.98 -25.06 8.43
N PHE A 249 -7.57 -24.91 7.18
CA PHE A 249 -8.29 -24.08 6.22
C PHE A 249 -9.71 -24.58 5.94
N HIS A 250 -9.88 -25.89 5.69
CA HIS A 250 -11.19 -26.50 5.49
C HIS A 250 -12.07 -26.38 6.74
N GLU A 251 -11.51 -26.61 7.93
CA GLU A 251 -12.24 -26.43 9.19
C GLU A 251 -12.72 -24.99 9.36
N ILE A 252 -11.91 -23.96 9.03
CA ILE A 252 -12.37 -22.56 9.05
C ILE A 252 -13.53 -22.37 8.06
N LYS A 253 -13.40 -22.88 6.84
CA LYS A 253 -14.38 -22.74 5.76
C LYS A 253 -15.74 -23.35 6.14
N GLU A 254 -15.74 -24.53 6.76
CA GLU A 254 -16.95 -25.31 7.06
C GLU A 254 -17.56 -25.00 8.43
N SER A 255 -16.79 -24.46 9.38
CA SER A 255 -17.27 -24.19 10.73
C SER A 255 -18.37 -23.12 10.78
N THR A 256 -19.22 -23.19 11.81
CA THR A 256 -20.15 -22.11 12.17
C THR A 256 -19.77 -21.58 13.54
N PHE A 257 -19.03 -20.47 13.57
CA PHE A 257 -18.53 -19.83 14.78
C PHE A 257 -19.55 -18.93 15.46
N SER A 258 -20.50 -18.39 14.70
CA SER A 258 -21.58 -17.54 15.21
C SER A 258 -22.90 -17.89 14.52
N VAL A 259 -24.00 -17.76 15.25
CA VAL A 259 -25.37 -17.89 14.70
C VAL A 259 -25.68 -16.71 13.76
N ASN A 260 -25.09 -15.55 14.00
CA ASN A 260 -25.20 -14.41 13.09
C ASN A 260 -24.27 -14.62 11.89
N GLU A 261 -24.85 -14.70 10.70
CA GLU A 261 -24.13 -15.00 9.46
C GLU A 261 -23.02 -13.98 9.14
N ASN A 262 -23.28 -12.69 9.34
CA ASN A 262 -22.29 -11.64 9.12
C ASN A 262 -21.11 -11.78 10.09
N ASN A 263 -21.38 -11.99 11.37
CA ASN A 263 -20.34 -12.21 12.37
C ASN A 263 -19.53 -13.47 12.05
N ASN A 264 -20.20 -14.55 11.64
CA ASN A 264 -19.54 -15.79 11.23
C ASN A 264 -18.59 -15.56 10.04
N ASN A 265 -19.03 -14.80 9.03
CA ASN A 265 -18.24 -14.46 7.86
C ASN A 265 -17.03 -13.58 8.21
N ILE A 266 -17.20 -12.60 9.11
CA ILE A 266 -16.11 -11.76 9.62
C ILE A 266 -15.07 -12.60 10.38
N ILE A 267 -15.51 -13.51 11.25
CA ILE A 267 -14.62 -14.41 12.00
C ILE A 267 -13.82 -15.28 11.03
N LYS A 268 -14.48 -15.93 10.06
CA LYS A 268 -13.81 -16.75 9.04
C LYS A 268 -12.77 -15.94 8.27
N MET A 269 -13.14 -14.77 7.77
CA MET A 269 -12.23 -13.87 7.06
C MET A 269 -10.96 -13.56 7.88
N PHE A 270 -11.10 -13.18 9.15
CA PHE A 270 -9.94 -12.88 10.00
C PHE A 270 -9.11 -14.10 10.38
N LEU A 271 -9.72 -15.25 10.66
CA LEU A 271 -8.99 -16.50 10.92
C LEU A 271 -8.19 -16.91 9.68
N THR A 272 -8.78 -16.83 8.49
CA THR A 272 -8.11 -17.11 7.22
C THR A 272 -6.98 -16.14 6.93
N CYS A 273 -7.16 -14.85 7.23
CA CYS A 273 -6.08 -13.87 7.13
C CYS A 273 -4.92 -14.19 8.10
N GLY A 274 -5.23 -14.61 9.33
CA GLY A 274 -4.22 -15.02 10.31
C GLY A 274 -3.47 -16.28 9.89
N LEU A 275 -4.18 -17.26 9.33
CA LEU A 275 -3.61 -18.48 8.75
C LEU A 275 -2.71 -18.16 7.55
N ALA A 276 -3.16 -17.32 6.60
CA ALA A 276 -2.37 -16.87 5.45
C ALA A 276 -1.06 -16.21 5.88
N ARG A 277 -1.13 -15.32 6.89
CA ARG A 277 0.02 -14.63 7.47
C ARG A 277 1.03 -15.59 8.06
N ASN A 278 0.58 -16.55 8.88
CA ASN A 278 1.49 -17.49 9.53
C ASN A 278 2.05 -18.52 8.55
N LEU A 279 1.27 -19.02 7.60
CA LEU A 279 1.78 -19.90 6.54
C LEU A 279 2.86 -19.19 5.74
N SER A 280 2.59 -17.97 5.25
CA SER A 280 3.56 -17.25 4.42
C SER A 280 4.81 -16.79 5.18
N ALA A 281 4.74 -16.61 6.51
CA ALA A 281 5.87 -16.28 7.36
C ALA A 281 6.82 -17.47 7.61
N HIS A 282 6.31 -18.69 7.57
CA HIS A 282 7.07 -19.91 7.88
C HIS A 282 7.42 -20.76 6.65
N GLU A 283 6.69 -20.58 5.55
CA GLU A 283 6.84 -21.31 4.29
C GLU A 283 7.06 -20.32 3.13
N HIS A 284 8.31 -19.91 2.91
CA HIS A 284 8.62 -18.99 1.80
C HIS A 284 8.48 -19.60 0.39
N SER A 285 8.17 -20.91 0.23
CA SER A 285 8.08 -21.53 -1.12
C SER A 285 7.42 -22.92 -1.27
N LYS A 286 7.06 -23.68 -0.23
CA LYS A 286 6.74 -25.13 -0.41
C LYS A 286 5.27 -25.54 -0.25
N VAL A 287 4.50 -24.95 0.66
CA VAL A 287 3.16 -25.45 1.04
C VAL A 287 2.02 -25.17 0.04
N PHE A 288 2.03 -24.06 -0.71
CA PHE A 288 0.85 -23.67 -1.51
C PHE A 288 0.87 -24.03 -3.00
N THR A 289 1.88 -24.78 -3.45
CA THR A 289 2.05 -25.14 -4.87
C THR A 289 1.01 -26.14 -5.39
N ASN A 290 0.19 -26.73 -4.51
CA ASN A 290 -0.69 -27.86 -4.87
C ASN A 290 -2.19 -27.53 -4.92
N ASP A 291 -2.63 -26.34 -4.46
CA ASP A 291 -4.07 -26.00 -4.44
C ASP A 291 -4.33 -24.51 -4.71
N ILE A 292 -4.68 -24.22 -5.97
CA ILE A 292 -5.00 -22.88 -6.45
C ILE A 292 -6.27 -22.31 -5.80
N ASP A 293 -7.22 -23.14 -5.41
CA ASP A 293 -8.49 -22.71 -4.82
C ASP A 293 -8.28 -22.22 -3.38
N ILE A 294 -7.46 -22.94 -2.61
CA ILE A 294 -7.03 -22.49 -1.28
C ILE A 294 -6.33 -21.14 -1.43
N PHE A 295 -5.38 -21.02 -2.34
CA PHE A 295 -4.66 -19.77 -2.61
C PHE A 295 -5.60 -18.59 -2.92
N LEU A 296 -6.49 -18.75 -3.91
CA LEU A 296 -7.41 -17.70 -4.32
C LEU A 296 -8.33 -17.29 -3.17
N THR A 297 -8.72 -18.27 -2.33
CA THR A 297 -9.50 -18.00 -1.13
C THR A 297 -8.70 -17.18 -0.12
N LEU A 298 -7.42 -17.50 0.12
CA LEU A 298 -6.57 -16.72 1.04
C LEU A 298 -6.41 -15.27 0.58
N VAL A 299 -6.05 -15.05 -0.69
CA VAL A 299 -5.89 -13.68 -1.24
C VAL A 299 -7.15 -12.87 -1.07
N ASN A 300 -8.30 -13.41 -1.49
CA ASN A 300 -9.55 -12.67 -1.46
C ASN A 300 -9.96 -12.32 -0.04
N ASN A 301 -9.74 -13.22 0.93
CA ASN A 301 -10.06 -12.94 2.33
C ASN A 301 -9.07 -11.97 3.00
N VAL A 302 -7.78 -11.98 2.63
CA VAL A 302 -6.83 -10.96 3.10
C VAL A 302 -7.20 -9.57 2.55
N VAL A 303 -7.53 -9.48 1.25
CA VAL A 303 -7.97 -8.22 0.61
C VAL A 303 -9.30 -7.74 1.23
N ALA A 304 -10.24 -8.66 1.47
CA ALA A 304 -11.50 -8.36 2.15
C ALA A 304 -11.28 -7.86 3.58
N ALA A 305 -10.33 -8.45 4.33
CA ALA A 305 -9.99 -8.00 5.69
C ALA A 305 -9.37 -6.60 5.72
N ILE A 306 -8.52 -6.29 4.74
CA ILE A 306 -7.95 -4.94 4.55
C ILE A 306 -9.06 -3.93 4.30
N TRP A 307 -9.94 -4.23 3.34
CA TRP A 307 -11.04 -3.34 2.98
C TRP A 307 -12.06 -3.18 4.13
N PHE A 308 -12.40 -4.27 4.81
CA PHE A 308 -13.26 -4.27 6.01
C PHE A 308 -12.71 -3.33 7.06
N THR A 309 -11.42 -3.42 7.35
CA THR A 309 -10.76 -2.58 8.36
C THR A 309 -10.81 -1.11 8.00
N TYR A 310 -10.58 -0.77 6.73
CA TYR A 310 -10.71 0.61 6.25
C TYR A 310 -12.14 1.13 6.37
N LYS A 311 -13.14 0.34 5.96
CA LYS A 311 -14.56 0.70 6.07
C LYS A 311 -14.99 0.90 7.53
N TYR A 312 -14.65 -0.05 8.39
CA TYR A 312 -14.91 0.03 9.81
C TYR A 312 -14.32 1.30 10.43
N ALA A 313 -13.09 1.66 10.06
CA ALA A 313 -12.45 2.88 10.54
C ALA A 313 -13.22 4.15 10.16
N LEU A 314 -13.74 4.23 8.93
CA LEU A 314 -14.56 5.35 8.48
C LEU A 314 -15.90 5.39 9.22
N ASP A 315 -16.55 4.24 9.40
CA ASP A 315 -17.89 4.16 9.98
C ASP A 315 -17.87 4.47 11.48
N LYS A 316 -16.81 4.09 12.19
CA LYS A 316 -16.58 4.43 13.60
C LYS A 316 -15.96 5.83 13.79
N GLY A 317 -15.66 6.55 12.71
CA GLY A 317 -15.05 7.89 12.77
C GLY A 317 -13.61 7.90 13.29
N LEU A 318 -12.89 6.77 13.19
CA LEU A 318 -11.49 6.65 13.57
C LEU A 318 -10.54 7.32 12.57
N ILE A 319 -10.98 7.49 11.32
CA ILE A 319 -10.29 8.26 10.29
C ILE A 319 -11.27 9.24 9.65
N SER A 320 -10.77 10.44 9.29
CA SER A 320 -11.55 11.46 8.59
C SER A 320 -11.95 10.98 7.19
N LYS A 321 -13.16 11.35 6.75
CA LYS A 321 -13.57 11.19 5.34
C LYS A 321 -12.82 12.15 4.39
N TYR A 322 -11.97 13.04 4.92
CA TYR A 322 -11.25 14.10 4.21
C TYR A 322 -9.83 14.27 4.73
#